data_AF-A0A183I411-F1
#
_entry.id   AF-A0A183I411-F1
#
_cell.length_a   1.000
_cell.length_b   1.000
_cell.length_c   1.000
_cell.angle_alpha   90.00
_cell.angle_beta   90.00
_cell.angle_gamma   90.00
#
_symmetry.space_group_name_H-M   'P 1'
#
loop_
_entity.id
_entity.type
_entity.pdbx_description
1 polymer ?
#
loop_
_entity_poly.entity_id
_entity_poly.type
_entity_poly.pdbx_seq_one_letter_code
_entity_poly.pdbx_strand_id
1 'polypeptide(L)'
;MNFVTPMGRFMILSRYWPAFFIFQCTIAVELPPLRDLKLNEVIQSARRDDCMGNLDSEEIRLAICYALCKIGGRNRELNFACSLDNTYRYWLSRHCSIFYPHLSNRDERIVKYTDFILLYCEHISIVDEFTPSIYPANIIRTLLDINESI
;
A
#
# COMPACT_ATOMS: atom_id res chain seq x y z
N MET A 1 24.03 -2.44 -4.84
CA MET A 1 23.78 -3.24 -3.62
C MET A 1 22.26 -3.30 -3.44
N ASN A 2 21.66 -4.49 -3.44
CA ASN A 2 20.21 -4.61 -3.16
C ASN A 2 20.03 -4.86 -1.66
N PHE A 3 19.36 -3.94 -0.97
CA PHE A 3 19.07 -4.05 0.46
C PHE A 3 18.12 -5.21 0.81
N VAL A 4 17.36 -5.70 -0.17
CA VAL A 4 16.44 -6.84 -0.04
C VAL A 4 16.72 -7.83 -1.17
N THR A 5 16.89 -9.11 -0.81
CA THR A 5 17.10 -10.21 -1.76
C THR A 5 15.86 -10.43 -2.66
N PRO A 6 15.98 -11.06 -3.84
CA PRO A 6 14.81 -11.41 -4.66
C PRO A 6 13.77 -12.22 -3.89
N MET A 7 14.21 -13.21 -3.10
CA MET A 7 13.34 -13.99 -2.23
C MET A 7 12.67 -13.12 -1.16
N GLY A 8 13.42 -12.19 -0.53
CA GLY A 8 12.86 -11.23 0.42
C GLY A 8 11.78 -10.34 -0.21
N ARG A 9 11.99 -9.87 -1.45
CA ARG A 9 11.00 -9.10 -2.21
C ARG A 9 9.72 -9.91 -2.44
N PHE A 10 9.85 -11.16 -2.85
CA PHE A 10 8.72 -12.07 -3.03
C PHE A 10 7.97 -12.26 -1.72
N MET A 11 8.66 -12.59 -0.62
CA MET A 11 8.03 -12.79 0.68
C MET A 11 7.27 -11.55 1.17
N ILE A 12 7.82 -10.35 0.96
CA ILE A 12 7.16 -9.09 1.31
C ILE A 12 5.94 -8.88 0.40
N LEU A 13 6.12 -8.88 -0.92
CA LEU A 13 5.06 -8.57 -1.86
C LEU A 13 3.92 -9.60 -1.79
N SER A 14 4.23 -10.89 -1.76
CA SER A 14 3.21 -11.96 -1.67
C SER A 14 2.44 -11.96 -0.35
N ARG A 15 3.00 -11.39 0.73
CA ARG A 15 2.29 -11.28 2.01
C ARG A 15 1.48 -9.99 2.12
N TYR A 16 2.01 -8.88 1.64
CA TYR A 16 1.44 -7.54 1.85
C TYR A 16 0.76 -6.94 0.61
N TRP A 17 0.68 -7.68 -0.51
CA TRP A 17 -0.04 -7.24 -1.71
C TRP A 17 -1.47 -6.75 -1.44
N PRO A 18 -2.25 -7.28 -0.46
CA PRO A 18 -3.61 -6.78 -0.25
C PRO A 18 -3.65 -5.28 0.08
N ALA A 19 -2.69 -4.80 0.88
CA ALA A 19 -2.60 -3.39 1.21
C ALA A 19 -2.32 -2.55 -0.03
N PHE A 20 -1.35 -2.98 -0.85
CA PHE A 20 -0.99 -2.28 -2.10
C PHE A 20 -2.13 -2.31 -3.13
N PHE A 21 -2.89 -3.41 -3.19
CA PHE A 21 -4.05 -3.53 -4.04
C PHE A 21 -5.16 -2.56 -3.63
N ILE A 22 -5.49 -2.48 -2.34
CA ILE A 22 -6.48 -1.53 -1.83
C ILE A 22 -6.03 -0.10 -2.10
N PHE A 23 -4.78 0.24 -1.80
CA PHE A 23 -4.20 1.54 -2.12
C PHE A 23 -4.39 1.90 -3.59
N GLN A 24 -4.01 0.98 -4.50
CA GLN A 24 -4.13 1.20 -5.94
C GLN A 24 -5.60 1.40 -6.34
N CYS A 25 -6.52 0.62 -5.80
CA CYS A 25 -7.95 0.78 -6.08
C CYS A 25 -8.52 2.11 -5.57
N THR A 26 -7.99 2.64 -4.47
CA THR A 26 -8.39 3.94 -3.93
C THR A 26 -7.95 5.10 -4.81
N ILE A 27 -6.79 5.00 -5.48
CA ILE A 27 -6.22 6.10 -6.29
C ILE A 27 -6.46 5.94 -7.80
N ALA A 28 -6.84 4.75 -8.26
CA ALA A 28 -7.05 4.49 -9.69
C ALA A 28 -8.23 5.29 -10.23
N VAL A 29 -8.09 5.82 -11.46
CA VAL A 29 -9.17 6.55 -12.14
C VAL A 29 -10.42 5.68 -12.26
N GLU A 30 -10.26 4.44 -12.67
CA GLU A 30 -11.34 3.45 -12.75
C GLU A 30 -11.17 2.39 -11.68
N LEU A 31 -12.24 2.07 -10.96
CA LEU A 31 -12.27 0.98 -10.00
C LEU A 31 -12.65 -0.31 -10.75
N PRO A 32 -11.80 -1.37 -10.74
CA PRO A 32 -12.23 -2.67 -11.23
C PRO A 32 -13.45 -3.19 -10.46
N PRO A 33 -14.32 -4.02 -11.07
CA PRO A 33 -15.44 -4.61 -10.36
C PRO A 33 -14.93 -5.51 -9.22
N LEU A 34 -15.37 -5.22 -8.00
CA LEU A 34 -15.04 -5.98 -6.78
C LEU A 34 -16.23 -6.82 -6.37
N ARG A 35 -15.99 -8.07 -5.94
CA ARG A 35 -17.03 -9.02 -5.52
C ARG A 35 -17.39 -8.84 -4.06
N ASP A 36 -16.41 -8.57 -3.21
CA ASP A 36 -16.58 -8.33 -1.78
C ASP A 36 -17.20 -6.93 -1.57
N LEU A 37 -18.44 -6.93 -1.09
CA LEU A 37 -19.21 -5.72 -0.84
C LEU A 37 -18.53 -4.82 0.20
N LYS A 38 -17.93 -5.39 1.25
CA LYS A 38 -17.30 -4.63 2.33
C LYS A 38 -15.99 -4.01 1.86
N LEU A 39 -15.20 -4.73 1.07
CA LEU A 39 -14.02 -4.21 0.40
C LEU A 39 -14.39 -3.04 -0.53
N ASN A 40 -15.45 -3.21 -1.33
CA ASN A 40 -15.95 -2.18 -2.23
C ASN A 40 -16.41 -0.94 -1.46
N GLU A 41 -17.18 -1.11 -0.37
CA GLU A 41 -17.59 -0.01 0.51
C GLU A 41 -16.40 0.77 1.08
N VAL A 42 -15.37 0.07 1.57
CA VAL A 42 -14.15 0.67 2.11
C VAL A 42 -13.43 1.51 1.04
N ILE A 43 -13.23 0.95 -0.16
CA ILE A 43 -12.53 1.65 -1.24
C ILE A 43 -13.36 2.83 -1.74
N GLN A 44 -14.67 2.66 -1.93
CA GLN A 44 -15.56 3.73 -2.39
C GLN A 44 -15.65 4.86 -1.37
N SER A 45 -15.70 4.56 -0.08
CA SER A 45 -15.69 5.58 0.97
C SER A 45 -14.42 6.42 0.91
N ALA A 46 -13.27 5.81 0.63
CA ALA A 46 -12.01 6.52 0.51
C ALA A 46 -11.91 7.32 -0.80
N ARG A 47 -12.41 6.79 -1.91
CA ARG A 47 -12.44 7.50 -3.20
C ARG A 47 -13.30 8.77 -3.17
N ARG A 48 -14.35 8.78 -2.35
CA ARG A 48 -15.23 9.94 -2.14
C ARG A 48 -14.67 10.93 -1.12
N ASP A 49 -13.63 10.56 -0.38
CA ASP A 49 -12.94 11.44 0.54
C ASP A 49 -12.01 12.36 -0.26
N ASP A 50 -12.27 13.67 -0.21
CA ASP A 50 -11.50 14.70 -0.93
C ASP A 50 -9.99 14.73 -0.60
N CYS A 51 -9.53 14.01 0.42
CA CYS A 51 -8.10 13.83 0.67
C CYS A 51 -7.53 12.59 0.02
N MET A 52 -8.28 11.48 -0.05
CA MET A 52 -7.76 10.20 -0.55
C MET A 52 -8.06 9.96 -2.03
N GLY A 53 -9.15 10.51 -2.57
CA GLY A 53 -9.54 10.34 -3.97
C GLY A 53 -8.74 11.17 -4.98
N ASN A 54 -7.89 12.10 -4.51
CA ASN A 54 -7.16 13.05 -5.35
C ASN A 54 -5.66 13.17 -4.97
N LEU A 55 -5.07 12.08 -4.47
CA LEU A 55 -3.65 12.09 -4.15
C LEU A 55 -2.80 12.33 -5.42
N ASP A 56 -1.80 13.19 -5.30
CA ASP A 56 -0.79 13.32 -6.34
C ASP A 56 0.24 12.17 -6.27
N SER A 57 1.11 12.11 -7.29
CA SER A 57 2.11 11.04 -7.40
C SER A 57 3.12 11.02 -6.25
N GLU A 58 3.43 12.16 -5.65
CA GLU A 58 4.39 12.28 -4.55
C GLU A 58 3.74 11.89 -3.22
N GLU A 59 2.48 12.27 -2.99
CA GLU A 59 1.69 11.82 -1.85
C GLU A 59 1.49 10.30 -1.86
N ILE A 60 1.20 9.72 -3.04
CA ILE A 60 1.12 8.27 -3.23
C ILE A 60 2.47 7.63 -2.88
N ARG A 61 3.57 8.13 -3.44
CA ARG A 61 4.91 7.60 -3.21
C ARG A 61 5.27 7.62 -1.72
N LEU A 62 5.01 8.74 -1.04
CA LEU A 62 5.30 8.93 0.39
C LEU A 62 4.40 8.06 1.28
N ALA A 63 3.12 7.90 0.94
CA ALA A 63 2.20 7.00 1.64
C ALA A 63 2.64 5.53 1.53
N ILE A 64 3.08 5.08 0.34
CA ILE A 64 3.62 3.74 0.14
C ILE A 64 4.94 3.55 0.90
N CYS A 65 5.84 4.53 0.88
CA CYS A 65 7.07 4.48 1.67
C CYS A 65 6.79 4.40 3.18
N TYR A 66 5.82 5.17 3.69
CA TYR A 66 5.36 5.09 5.07
C TYR A 66 4.79 3.70 5.39
N ALA A 67 3.93 3.14 4.53
CA ALA A 67 3.38 1.81 4.69
C ALA A 67 4.48 0.73 4.77
N LEU A 68 5.52 0.83 3.94
CA LEU A 68 6.69 -0.06 3.98
C LEU A 68 7.46 0.05 5.31
N CYS A 69 7.58 1.24 5.90
CA CYS A 69 8.19 1.40 7.23
C CYS A 69 7.41 0.64 8.31
N LYS A 70 6.07 0.73 8.26
CA LYS A 70 5.19 0.02 9.20
C LYS A 70 5.27 -1.50 9.03
N ILE A 71 5.30 -1.96 7.79
CA ILE A 71 5.52 -3.38 7.45
C ILE A 71 6.87 -3.86 7.97
N GLY A 72 7.92 -3.04 7.84
CA GLY A 72 9.26 -3.31 8.36
C GLY A 72 9.27 -3.65 9.85
N GLY A 73 8.38 -3.04 10.65
CA GLY A 73 8.29 -3.30 12.09
C GLY A 73 7.90 -4.74 12.43
N ARG A 74 7.39 -5.49 11.45
CA ARG A 74 6.89 -6.85 11.60
C ARG A 74 7.57 -7.83 10.65
N ASN A 75 8.48 -7.37 9.79
CA ASN A 75 9.15 -8.16 8.77
C ASN A 75 10.67 -7.94 8.81
N ARG A 76 11.42 -9.02 9.08
CA ARG A 76 12.89 -8.96 9.25
C ARG A 76 13.61 -8.44 8.01
N GLU A 77 13.15 -8.81 6.81
CA GLU A 77 13.77 -8.40 5.54
C GLU A 77 13.62 -6.90 5.27
N LEU A 78 12.63 -6.25 5.90
CA LEU A 78 12.34 -4.83 5.74
C LEU A 78 12.56 -4.02 7.03
N ASN A 79 13.20 -4.61 8.05
CA ASN A 79 13.37 -3.97 9.35
C ASN A 79 14.17 -2.65 9.28
N PHE A 80 15.08 -2.51 8.31
CA PHE A 80 15.80 -1.25 8.11
C PHE A 80 14.84 -0.06 7.84
N ALA A 81 13.69 -0.32 7.20
CA ALA A 81 12.72 0.71 6.84
C ALA A 81 12.05 1.33 8.07
N CYS A 82 11.94 0.62 9.20
CA CYS A 82 11.34 1.15 10.44
C CYS A 82 11.95 2.49 10.85
N SER A 83 13.27 2.61 10.70
CA SER A 83 14.03 3.81 11.06
C SER A 83 13.69 5.03 10.20
N LEU A 84 13.02 4.82 9.06
CA LEU A 84 12.67 5.86 8.09
C LEU A 84 11.25 6.41 8.28
N ASP A 85 10.46 5.89 9.23
CA ASP A 85 9.07 6.29 9.48
C ASP A 85 8.95 7.82 9.64
N ASN A 86 9.71 8.39 10.58
CA ASN A 86 9.73 9.83 10.84
C ASN A 86 10.16 10.64 9.61
N THR A 87 11.08 10.10 8.79
CA THR A 87 11.56 10.77 7.58
C THR A 87 10.44 10.88 6.56
N TYR A 88 9.70 9.81 6.28
CA TYR A 88 8.61 9.87 5.31
C TYR A 88 7.41 10.66 5.84
N ARG A 89 7.12 10.60 7.14
CA ARG A 89 6.11 11.48 7.76
C ARG A 89 6.48 12.96 7.64
N TYR A 90 7.74 13.31 7.88
CA TYR A 90 8.24 14.67 7.71
C TYR A 90 8.04 15.15 6.27
N TRP A 91 8.49 14.36 5.28
CA TRP A 91 8.38 14.77 3.87
C TRP A 91 6.93 14.86 3.39
N LEU A 92 6.05 13.96 3.83
CA LEU A 92 4.62 14.05 3.53
C LEU A 92 4.01 15.33 4.10
N SER A 93 4.28 15.63 5.36
CA SER A 93 3.81 16.86 6.01
C SER A 93 4.31 18.11 5.29
N ARG A 94 5.60 18.14 4.92
CA ARG A 94 6.19 19.26 4.18
C ARG A 94 5.56 19.42 2.80
N HIS A 95 5.41 18.33 2.05
CA HIS A 95 4.75 18.33 0.74
C HIS A 95 3.34 18.89 0.83
N CYS A 96 2.50 18.34 1.71
CA CYS A 96 1.13 18.82 1.91
C CYS A 96 1.09 20.29 2.34
N SER A 97 1.98 20.73 3.23
CA SER A 97 2.02 22.13 3.68
C SER A 97 2.40 23.13 2.57
N ILE A 98 3.19 22.72 1.58
CA ILE A 98 3.67 23.59 0.50
C ILE A 98 2.67 23.62 -0.65
N PHE A 99 2.20 22.47 -1.10
CA PHE A 99 1.36 22.34 -2.30
C PHE A 99 -0.14 22.37 -2.01
N TYR A 100 -0.54 22.01 -0.78
CA TYR A 100 -1.94 21.94 -0.36
C TYR A 100 -2.19 22.70 0.96
N PRO A 101 -1.73 23.96 1.11
CA PRO A 101 -1.82 24.71 2.38
C PRO A 101 -3.27 24.95 2.85
N HIS A 102 -4.24 24.86 1.95
CA HIS A 102 -5.66 25.05 2.24
C HIS A 102 -6.34 23.77 2.76
N LEU A 103 -5.71 22.60 2.61
CA LEU A 103 -6.23 21.32 3.06
C LEU A 103 -5.61 20.95 4.40
N SER A 104 -6.20 21.48 5.48
CA SER A 104 -5.72 21.23 6.84
C SER A 104 -5.69 19.73 7.18
N ASN A 105 -4.62 19.29 7.83
CA ASN A 105 -4.39 17.91 8.27
C ASN A 105 -4.41 16.86 7.14
N ARG A 106 -4.15 17.25 5.89
CA ARG A 106 -4.12 16.33 4.75
C ARG A 106 -3.12 15.19 4.94
N ASP A 107 -1.92 15.52 5.41
CA ASP A 107 -0.87 14.55 5.75
C ASP A 107 -1.32 13.57 6.84
N GLU A 108 -1.92 14.06 7.92
CA GLU A 108 -2.45 13.20 8.99
C GLU A 108 -3.56 12.26 8.49
N ARG A 109 -4.42 12.72 7.59
CA ARG A 109 -5.49 11.89 7.00
C ARG A 109 -4.91 10.78 6.15
N ILE A 110 -3.91 11.09 5.31
CA ILE A 110 -3.18 10.10 4.50
C ILE A 110 -2.54 9.05 5.41
N VAL A 111 -1.87 9.47 6.49
CA VAL A 111 -1.26 8.56 7.47
C VAL A 111 -2.31 7.67 8.14
N LYS A 112 -3.41 8.24 8.65
CA LYS A 112 -4.49 7.49 9.30
C LYS A 112 -5.12 6.47 8.37
N TYR A 113 -5.35 6.86 7.11
CA TYR A 113 -5.91 5.95 6.12
C TYR A 113 -4.93 4.83 5.76
N THR A 114 -3.63 5.14 5.67
CA THR A 114 -2.59 4.14 5.48
C THR A 114 -2.56 3.11 6.62
N ASP A 115 -2.58 3.59 7.86
CA ASP A 115 -2.62 2.73 9.04
C ASP A 115 -3.89 1.87 9.06
N PHE A 116 -5.03 2.46 8.69
CA PHE A 116 -6.30 1.74 8.57
C PHE A 116 -6.23 0.62 7.52
N ILE A 117 -5.70 0.88 6.30
CA ILE A 117 -5.55 -0.17 5.27
C ILE A 117 -4.70 -1.32 5.81
N LEU A 118 -3.55 -1.01 6.41
CA LEU A 118 -2.63 -2.03 6.90
C LEU A 118 -3.30 -2.92 7.96
N LEU A 119 -4.04 -2.32 8.89
CA LEU A 119 -4.79 -3.05 9.90
C LEU A 119 -5.96 -3.84 9.29
N TYR A 120 -6.71 -3.24 8.36
CA TYR A 120 -7.82 -3.88 7.67
C TYR A 120 -7.36 -5.16 6.94
N CYS A 121 -6.20 -5.11 6.29
CA CYS A 121 -5.57 -6.25 5.64
C CYS A 121 -5.15 -7.39 6.59
N GLU A 122 -5.04 -7.15 7.89
CA GLU A 122 -4.80 -8.23 8.87
C GLU A 122 -6.07 -9.06 9.14
N HIS A 123 -7.25 -8.51 8.81
CA HIS A 123 -8.54 -9.07 9.20
C HIS A 123 -9.41 -9.53 8.03
N ILE A 124 -8.99 -9.28 6.80
CA ILE A 124 -9.74 -9.69 5.60
C ILE A 124 -8.95 -10.71 4.78
N SER A 125 -9.68 -11.52 4.04
CA SER A 125 -9.14 -12.27 2.91
C SER A 125 -9.76 -11.71 1.63
N ILE A 126 -8.93 -11.23 0.72
CA ILE A 126 -9.36 -10.78 -0.62
C ILE A 126 -8.91 -11.75 -1.72
N VAL A 127 -8.64 -13.00 -1.34
CA VAL A 127 -8.20 -14.06 -2.25
C VAL A 127 -9.27 -14.36 -3.30
N ASP A 128 -10.55 -14.32 -2.90
CA ASP A 128 -11.69 -14.66 -3.75
C ASP A 128 -11.99 -13.61 -4.84
N GLU A 129 -11.33 -12.45 -4.78
CA GLU A 129 -11.32 -11.46 -5.86
C GLU A 129 -10.53 -11.93 -7.09
N PHE A 130 -9.66 -12.94 -6.93
CA PHE A 130 -8.74 -13.38 -7.96
C PHE A 130 -8.99 -14.84 -8.34
N THR A 131 -8.92 -15.13 -9.63
CA THR A 131 -8.83 -16.52 -10.08
C THR A 131 -7.40 -17.04 -9.89
N PRO A 132 -7.18 -18.38 -9.82
CA PRO A 132 -5.85 -18.94 -9.63
C PRO A 132 -4.81 -18.46 -10.66
N SER A 133 -5.22 -18.19 -11.90
CA SER A 133 -4.34 -17.72 -12.98
C SER A 133 -3.90 -16.27 -12.85
N ILE A 134 -4.64 -15.44 -12.11
CA ILE A 134 -4.31 -14.03 -11.85
C ILE A 134 -3.98 -13.78 -10.37
N TYR A 135 -3.78 -14.85 -9.60
CA TYR A 135 -3.51 -14.73 -8.18
C TYR A 135 -2.21 -13.93 -7.96
N PRO A 136 -2.22 -12.85 -7.15
CA PRO A 136 -1.10 -11.90 -7.08
C PRO A 136 0.24 -12.55 -6.75
N ALA A 137 0.29 -13.57 -5.89
CA ALA A 137 1.53 -14.26 -5.59
C ALA A 137 2.14 -14.97 -6.81
N ASN A 138 1.32 -15.51 -7.72
CA ASN A 138 1.80 -16.13 -8.95
C ASN A 138 2.36 -15.09 -9.91
N ILE A 139 1.67 -13.95 -10.06
CA ILE A 139 2.14 -12.82 -10.89
C ILE A 139 3.47 -12.28 -10.34
N ILE A 140 3.56 -12.04 -9.03
CA ILE A 140 4.77 -11.55 -8.37
C ILE A 140 5.93 -12.53 -8.56
N ARG A 141 5.68 -13.85 -8.44
CA ARG A 141 6.71 -14.88 -8.66
C ARG A 141 7.31 -14.77 -10.07
N THR A 142 6.44 -14.70 -11.07
CA THR A 142 6.84 -14.57 -12.48
C THR A 142 7.61 -13.27 -12.73
N LEU A 143 7.14 -12.14 -12.18
CA LEU A 143 7.80 -10.83 -12.35
C LEU A 143 9.17 -10.73 -11.67
N LEU A 144 9.44 -11.57 -10.66
CA LEU A 144 10.71 -11.61 -9.94
C LEU A 144 11.65 -12.70 -10.45
N ASP A 145 11.30 -13.42 -11.52
CA ASP A 145 12.06 -14.53 -12.09
C ASP A 145 12.45 -15.60 -11.05
N ILE A 146 11.57 -15.86 -10.07
CA ILE A 146 11.79 -16.87 -9.04
C ILE A 146 11.31 -18.21 -9.58
N ASN A 147 12.21 -18.95 -10.22
CA ASN A 147 11.96 -20.34 -10.60
C ASN A 147 11.94 -21.23 -9.35
N GLU A 148 10.99 -22.16 -9.27
CA GLU A 148 11.06 -23.28 -8.34
C GLU A 148 12.29 -24.12 -8.71
N SER A 149 13.39 -23.97 -7.97
CA SER A 149 14.29 -25.11 -7.81
C SER A 149 13.56 -26.10 -6.91
N ILE A 150 12.91 -27.06 -7.58
CA ILE A 150 12.27 -28.31 -7.12
C ILE A 150 12.56 -28.67 -5.67
#